data_AF-A0A1D8A569-F1
#
_entry.id   AF-A0A1D8A569-F1
#
_cell.length_a   1.000
_cell.length_b   1.000
_cell.length_c   1.000
_cell.angle_alpha   90.00
_cell.angle_beta   90.00
_cell.angle_gamma   90.00
#
_symmetry.space_group_name_H-M   'P 1'
#
loop_
_entity.id
_entity.type
_entity.pdbx_description
1 polymer ?
#
loop_
_entity_poly.entity_id
_entity_poly.type
_entity_poly.pdbx_seq_one_letter_code
_entity_poly.pdbx_strand_id
1 'polypeptide(L)' 'MNMQSLLGQDAPQDLLGTQVCCVVNFAARNIAGFCSEVLILGAPGEGRDVIVVTPRSVVENGAALF' A
#
# COMPACT_ATOMS: atom_id res chain seq x y z
N MET A 1 -2.49 -9.23 21.09
CA MET A 1 -1.39 -8.82 20.20
C MET A 1 -1.91 -8.97 18.78
N ASN A 2 -2.72 -8.01 18.33
CA ASN A 2 -3.48 -8.14 17.09
C ASN A 2 -2.77 -7.40 15.95
N MET A 3 -2.57 -8.15 14.87
CA MET A 3 -2.01 -7.72 13.59
C MET A 3 -3.06 -6.89 12.85
N GLN A 4 -3.34 -5.66 13.30
CA GLN A 4 -4.29 -4.76 12.64
C GLN A 4 -3.57 -3.95 11.55
N SER A 5 -4.08 -4.13 10.32
CA SER A 5 -3.84 -3.48 9.03
C SER A 5 -2.86 -2.30 8.96
N LEU A 6 -1.89 -2.40 8.04
CA LEU A 6 -1.04 -1.29 7.59
C LEU A 6 -1.76 -0.27 6.70
N LEU A 7 -3.01 -0.53 6.30
CA LEU A 7 -3.77 0.28 5.35
C LEU A 7 -4.97 1.03 6.01
N GLY A 8 -4.99 1.13 7.34
CA GLY A 8 -5.99 1.90 8.08
C GLY A 8 -7.40 1.30 8.01
N GLN A 9 -7.82 0.62 9.08
CA GLN A 9 -9.22 0.25 9.41
C GLN A 9 -10.05 -0.57 8.40
N ASP A 10 -9.63 -0.75 7.14
CA ASP A 10 -10.40 -1.42 6.09
C ASP A 10 -10.35 -2.95 6.21
N ALA A 11 -11.47 -3.61 5.94
CA ALA A 11 -11.47 -5.07 5.82
C ALA A 11 -10.75 -5.47 4.51
N PRO A 12 -10.12 -6.66 4.43
CA PRO A 12 -9.41 -7.09 3.22
C PRO A 12 -10.26 -7.06 1.94
N GLN A 13 -11.57 -7.23 2.06
CA GLN A 13 -12.52 -7.18 0.96
C GLN A 13 -12.69 -5.76 0.40
N ASP A 14 -12.57 -4.74 1.24
CA ASP A 14 -12.75 -3.34 0.88
C ASP A 14 -11.55 -2.81 0.07
N LEU A 15 -10.42 -3.51 0.12
CA LEU A 15 -9.21 -3.17 -0.62
C LEU A 15 -9.27 -3.59 -2.11
N LEU A 16 -10.24 -4.43 -2.49
CA LEU A 16 -10.33 -4.95 -3.85
C LEU A 16 -10.77 -3.85 -4.83
N GLY A 17 -9.95 -3.61 -5.86
CA GLY A 17 -10.21 -2.58 -6.88
C GLY A 17 -9.63 -1.20 -6.54
N THR A 18 -9.03 -1.02 -5.36
CA THR A 18 -8.39 0.23 -4.96
C THR A 18 -7.07 0.43 -5.69
N GLN A 19 -6.86 1.62 -6.28
CA GLN A 19 -5.58 1.99 -6.87
C GLN A 19 -4.61 2.51 -5.82
N VAL A 20 -3.36 2.08 -5.88
CA VAL A 20 -2.29 2.49 -4.98
C VAL A 20 -1.04 2.90 -5.76
N CYS A 21 -0.26 3.80 -5.18
CA CYS A 21 1.05 4.15 -5.69
C CYS A 21 2.12 3.27 -5.04
N CYS A 22 3.07 2.74 -5.82
CA CYS A 22 4.13 1.90 -5.28
C CYS A 22 5.47 2.06 -6.01
N VAL A 23 6.55 1.76 -5.30
CA VAL A 23 7.90 1.58 -5.88
C VAL A 23 8.06 0.10 -6.23
N VAL A 24 8.41 -0.18 -7.48
CA VAL A 24 8.43 -1.54 -8.05
C VAL A 24 9.83 -2.08 -8.34
N ASN A 25 10.88 -1.29 -8.13
CA ASN A 25 12.26 -1.64 -8.48
C ASN A 25 13.17 -1.85 -7.27
N PHE A 26 12.60 -2.02 -6.08
CA PHE A 26 13.36 -2.41 -4.90
C PHE A 26 13.61 -3.92 -4.88
N ALA A 27 14.72 -4.32 -4.25
CA ALA A 27 14.96 -5.72 -3.98
C ALA A 27 13.84 -6.28 -3.09
N ALA A 28 13.42 -7.51 -3.37
CA ALA A 28 12.35 -8.14 -2.61
C ALA A 28 12.69 -8.22 -1.12
N ARG A 29 11.73 -7.90 -0.27
CA ARG A 29 11.88 -7.83 1.19
C ARG A 29 11.16 -8.98 1.85
N ASN A 30 11.89 -9.83 2.56
CA ASN A 30 11.30 -10.88 3.38
C ASN A 30 10.81 -10.31 4.71
N ILE A 31 9.53 -10.54 5.02
CA ILE A 31 8.86 -10.14 6.25
C ILE A 31 8.22 -11.40 6.83
N ALA A 32 8.87 -12.00 7.84
CA ALA A 32 8.39 -13.20 8.53
C ALA A 32 7.98 -14.37 7.60
N GLY A 33 8.70 -14.56 6.49
CA GLY A 33 8.43 -15.61 5.49
C GLY A 33 7.58 -15.14 4.30
N PHE A 34 7.01 -13.93 4.36
CA PHE A 34 6.33 -13.30 3.23
C PHE A 34 7.33 -12.47 2.40
N CYS A 35 7.38 -12.72 1.09
CA CYS A 35 8.24 -11.97 0.18
C CYS A 35 7.48 -10.79 -0.42
N SER A 36 7.81 -9.56 -0.02
CA SER A 36 7.24 -8.33 -0.58
C SER A 36 8.08 -7.85 -1.75
N GLU A 37 7.49 -7.75 -2.94
CA GLU A 37 8.19 -7.34 -4.17
C GLU A 37 8.03 -5.84 -4.48
N VAL A 38 7.08 -5.17 -3.82
CA VAL A 38 6.78 -3.75 -4.01
C VAL A 38 6.70 -3.03 -2.67
N LEU A 39 6.88 -1.72 -2.70
CA LEU A 39 6.64 -0.83 -1.57
C LEU A 39 5.44 0.08 -1.88
N ILE A 40 4.31 -0.16 -1.23
CA ILE A 40 3.15 0.75 -1.29
C ILE A 40 3.49 2.04 -0.55
N LEU A 41 3.21 3.18 -1.19
CA LEU A 41 3.48 4.51 -0.64
C LEU A 41 2.35 4.95 0.30
N GLY A 42 2.74 5.54 1.43
CA GLY A 42 1.82 6.11 2.40
C GLY A 42 2.47 7.23 3.20
N ALA A 43 1.63 8.08 3.79
CA ALA A 43 2.03 9.14 4.71
C ALA A 43 1.55 8.82 6.14
N PRO A 44 2.23 9.31 7.18
CA PRO A 44 1.72 9.21 8.54
C PRO A 44 0.36 9.91 8.68
N GLY A 45 -0.63 9.18 9.18
CA GLY A 45 -1.92 9.72 9.60
C GLY A 45 -1.90 10.09 11.09
N GLU A 46 -3.09 10.19 11.69
CA GLU A 46 -3.20 10.34 13.14
C GLU A 46 -2.75 9.06 13.87
N GLY A 47 -1.94 9.21 14.93
CA GLY A 47 -1.49 8.09 15.74
C GLY A 47 -0.55 7.12 15.01
N ARG A 48 -0.98 5.87 14.83
CA ARG A 48 -0.24 4.80 14.12
C ARG A 48 -0.84 4.47 12.76
N ASP A 49 -1.78 5.28 12.28
CA ASP A 49 -2.41 5.06 10.99
C ASP A 49 -1.50 5.52 9.84
N VAL A 50 -1.67 4.87 8.70
CA VAL A 50 -0.99 5.20 7.45
C VAL A 50 -2.05 5.59 6.44
N ILE A 51 -1.91 6.77 5.84
CA ILE A 51 -2.75 7.24 4.75
C ILE A 51 -2.09 6.80 3.45
N VAL A 52 -2.77 5.94 2.70
CA VAL A 52 -2.26 5.41 1.43
C VAL A 52 -2.26 6.49 0.36
N VAL A 53 -1.16 6.61 -0.38
CA VAL A 53 -1.10 7.49 -1.55
C VAL A 53 -1.81 6.81 -2.72
N THR A 54 -2.83 7.50 -3.24
CA THR A 54 -3.64 7.05 -4.38
C THR A 54 -3.78 8.18 -5.40
N PRO A 55 -3.85 7.89 -6.71
CA PRO A 55 -4.12 8.92 -7.70
C PRO A 55 -5.52 9.52 -7.48
N ARG A 56 -5.65 10.84 -7.68
CA ARG A 56 -6.93 11.55 -7.52
C ARG A 56 -8.01 11.07 -8.50
N SER A 57 -7.60 10.66 -9.70
CA SER A 57 -8.47 10.16 -10.76
C SER A 57 -8.01 8.76 -11.16
N VAL A 58 -8.91 7.96 -11.74
CA VAL A 58 -8.53 6.65 -12.26
C VAL A 58 -7.47 6.80 -13.35
N VAL A 59 -6.41 6.01 -13.26
CA VAL A 59 -5.34 5.92 -14.25
C VAL A 59 -5.18 4.48 -14.71
N GLU A 60 -4.47 4.26 -15.83
CA GLU A 60 -4.10 2.91 -16.24
C GLU A 60 -3.16 2.27 -15.22
N ASN A 61 -3.38 0.99 -14.90
CA ASN A 61 -2.51 0.28 -13.96
C ASN A 61 -1.10 0.14 -14.54
N GLY A 62 -0.08 0.53 -13.76
CA GLY A 62 1.31 0.55 -14.19
C GLY A 62 1.76 1.88 -14.81
N ALA A 63 0.90 2.89 -14.85
CA ALA A 63 1.31 4.24 -15.23
C ALA A 63 2.45 4.74 -14.32
N ALA A 64 3.52 5.25 -14.95
CA ALA A 64 4.67 5.76 -14.22
C ALA A 64 4.32 7.07 -13.51
N LEU A 65 4.64 7.12 -12.22
CA LEU A 65 4.61 8.35 -11.44
C LEU A 65 5.86 9.18 -11.77
N PHE A 66 5.71 10.50 -11.78
CA PHE A 66 6.77 11.46 -12.07
C PHE A 66 6.83 12.54 -10.99
#